data_AF-A0AA37A7E4-F1
#
_entry.id   AF-A0AA37A7E4-F1
#
_cell.length_a   1.000
_cell.length_b   1.000
_cell.length_c   1.000
_cell.angle_alpha   90.00
_cell.angle_beta   90.00
_cell.angle_gamma   90.00
#
_symmetry.space_group_name_H-M   'P 1'
#
loop_
_entity.id
_entity.type
_entity.pdbx_description
1 polymer ?
#
loop_
_entity_poly.entity_id
_entity_poly.type
_entity_poly.pdbx_seq_one_letter_code
_entity_poly.pdbx_strand_id
1 'polypeptide(L)'
;GRTLFGAKPPRGQELEDHYFGAIRPRVAAYMKDLDETLWALGVLSKTKHNEVAPAQHEMAPVFSDANSACDQNQLAMEMMKKVADRHGLVCLLHEKPFAGVNGSGKHDNWSLSTDTGKNLFKPGSTPRQNAQFLLFLAAFIKGVDDYQEFLRATVAFPGNDHRLGAQEAPPAVLSIFLGDELSAVVDSIINDTDFQSTGKRTL
;
A
#
# COMPACT_ATOMS: atom_id res chain seq x y z
N GLY A 1 -13.82 0.17 -15.23
CA GLY A 1 -13.18 0.08 -16.56
C GLY A 1 -12.24 1.25 -16.76
N ARG A 2 -11.65 1.37 -17.96
CA ARG A 2 -10.67 2.41 -18.33
C ARG A 2 -11.15 3.18 -19.55
N THR A 3 -10.77 4.46 -19.65
CA THR A 3 -10.96 5.27 -20.85
C THR A 3 -10.00 4.84 -21.97
N LEU A 4 -10.53 4.56 -23.17
CA LEU A 4 -9.73 4.21 -24.36
C LEU A 4 -9.44 5.43 -25.25
N PHE A 5 -10.39 6.35 -25.31
CA PHE A 5 -10.33 7.65 -25.97
C PHE A 5 -11.12 8.64 -25.13
N GLY A 6 -10.79 9.93 -25.21
CA GLY A 6 -11.48 10.96 -24.45
C GLY A 6 -10.86 12.33 -24.61
N ALA A 7 -11.65 13.38 -24.37
CA ALA A 7 -11.13 14.73 -24.24
C ALA A 7 -10.23 14.82 -23.01
N LYS A 8 -9.32 15.81 -22.99
CA LYS A 8 -8.52 16.10 -21.80
C LYS A 8 -9.47 16.32 -20.60
N PRO A 9 -9.12 15.81 -19.41
CA PRO A 9 -9.97 16.00 -18.25
C PRO A 9 -10.10 17.50 -17.95
N PRO A 10 -11.25 17.97 -17.43
CA PRO A 10 -11.45 19.38 -17.08
C PRO A 10 -10.50 19.87 -15.99
N ARG A 11 -9.82 18.95 -15.27
CA ARG A 11 -8.68 19.21 -14.39
C ARG A 11 -7.64 18.11 -14.61
N GLY A 12 -6.40 18.48 -14.83
CA GLY A 12 -5.29 17.53 -14.98
C GLY A 12 -4.75 17.03 -13.64
N GLN A 13 -3.50 16.58 -13.64
CA GLN A 13 -2.70 16.33 -12.43
C GLN A 13 -2.23 17.67 -11.81
N GLU A 14 -3.11 18.65 -11.71
CA GLU A 14 -2.81 20.01 -11.21
C GLU A 14 -3.18 20.15 -9.72
N LEU A 15 -3.79 19.10 -9.15
CA LEU A 15 -4.26 19.02 -7.77
C LEU A 15 -3.38 18.09 -6.92
N GLU A 16 -2.10 17.95 -7.25
CA GLU A 16 -1.15 17.19 -6.42
C GLU A 16 -1.14 17.73 -4.97
N ASP A 17 -1.36 19.04 -4.81
CA ASP A 17 -1.51 19.75 -3.53
C ASP A 17 -2.81 19.41 -2.74
N HIS A 18 -3.73 18.63 -3.32
CA HIS A 18 -4.97 18.20 -2.65
C HIS A 18 -4.84 16.88 -1.88
N TYR A 19 -3.64 16.29 -1.84
CA TYR A 19 -3.35 15.21 -0.91
C TYR A 19 -3.67 15.67 0.53
N PHE A 20 -4.53 14.94 1.23
CA PHE A 20 -5.16 15.37 2.51
C PHE A 20 -6.02 16.65 2.50
N GLY A 21 -6.36 17.20 1.35
CA GLY A 21 -7.32 18.31 1.22
C GLY A 21 -8.74 17.92 1.66
N ALA A 22 -9.63 18.91 1.83
CA ALA A 22 -11.00 18.66 2.25
C ALA A 22 -11.77 17.76 1.26
N ILE A 23 -12.40 16.71 1.77
CA ILE A 23 -13.22 15.78 0.97
C ILE A 23 -14.55 16.47 0.62
N ARG A 24 -14.91 16.45 -0.67
CA ARG A 24 -16.17 17.06 -1.14
C ARG A 24 -17.38 16.45 -0.39
N PRO A 25 -18.40 17.23 0.00
CA PRO A 25 -19.51 16.72 0.82
C PRO A 25 -20.20 15.47 0.27
N ARG A 26 -20.38 15.41 -1.07
CA ARG A 26 -20.96 14.23 -1.74
C ARG A 26 -20.12 12.96 -1.56
N VAL A 27 -18.79 13.09 -1.64
CA VAL A 27 -17.87 11.96 -1.45
C VAL A 27 -17.78 11.60 0.04
N ALA A 28 -17.78 12.60 0.92
CA ALA A 28 -17.77 12.37 2.37
C ALA A 28 -19.01 11.58 2.83
N ALA A 29 -20.19 11.87 2.26
CA ALA A 29 -21.41 11.12 2.52
C ALA A 29 -21.29 9.65 2.06
N TYR A 30 -20.77 9.41 0.85
CA TYR A 30 -20.46 8.06 0.34
C TYR A 30 -19.50 7.31 1.27
N MET A 31 -18.39 7.93 1.65
CA MET A 31 -17.38 7.30 2.51
C MET A 31 -17.91 7.01 3.92
N LYS A 32 -18.84 7.83 4.44
CA LYS A 32 -19.48 7.58 5.72
C LYS A 32 -20.37 6.34 5.66
N ASP A 33 -21.22 6.23 4.64
CA ASP A 33 -22.07 5.04 4.40
C ASP A 33 -21.21 3.79 4.15
N LEU A 34 -20.10 3.93 3.44
CA LEU A 34 -19.15 2.84 3.24
C LEU A 34 -18.57 2.34 4.57
N ASP A 35 -18.11 3.24 5.44
CA ASP A 35 -17.61 2.86 6.77
C ASP A 35 -18.67 2.11 7.58
N GLU A 36 -19.88 2.65 7.67
CA GLU A 36 -21.00 2.03 8.39
C GLU A 36 -21.35 0.64 7.81
N THR A 37 -21.35 0.50 6.48
CA THR A 37 -21.57 -0.77 5.78
C THR A 37 -20.46 -1.78 6.09
N LEU A 38 -19.20 -1.37 6.04
CA LEU A 38 -18.05 -2.24 6.29
C LEU A 38 -17.98 -2.68 7.75
N TRP A 39 -18.23 -1.77 8.70
CA TRP A 39 -18.27 -2.09 10.12
C TRP A 39 -19.37 -3.10 10.44
N ALA A 40 -20.56 -2.96 9.83
CA ALA A 40 -21.65 -3.94 9.98
C ALA A 40 -21.27 -5.34 9.46
N LEU A 41 -20.32 -5.42 8.53
CA LEU A 41 -19.79 -6.66 7.95
C LEU A 41 -18.52 -7.17 8.65
N GLY A 42 -18.08 -6.50 9.73
CA GLY A 42 -16.88 -6.88 10.47
C GLY A 42 -15.55 -6.42 9.84
N VAL A 43 -15.59 -5.58 8.79
CA VAL A 43 -14.40 -4.97 8.19
C VAL A 43 -14.12 -3.65 8.90
N LEU A 44 -13.05 -3.59 9.69
CA LEU A 44 -12.68 -2.42 10.49
C LEU A 44 -11.99 -1.35 9.62
N SER A 45 -12.76 -0.64 8.79
CA SER A 45 -12.30 0.56 8.07
C SER A 45 -11.79 1.60 9.08
N LYS A 46 -10.60 2.16 8.84
CA LYS A 46 -9.92 3.07 9.77
C LYS A 46 -9.51 4.39 9.15
N THR A 47 -8.76 4.35 8.06
CA THR A 47 -8.16 5.53 7.44
C THR A 47 -8.81 5.78 6.10
N LYS A 48 -9.10 7.05 5.80
CA LYS A 48 -9.54 7.50 4.48
C LYS A 48 -9.05 8.90 4.18
N HIS A 49 -8.67 9.15 2.94
CA HIS A 49 -8.23 10.47 2.48
C HIS A 49 -8.42 10.62 0.96
N ASN A 50 -8.27 11.86 0.50
CA ASN A 50 -8.03 12.11 -0.92
C ASN A 50 -6.64 11.61 -1.29
N GLU A 51 -6.55 11.05 -2.48
CA GLU A 51 -5.30 10.70 -3.12
C GLU A 51 -4.87 11.79 -4.12
N VAL A 52 -3.72 11.59 -4.75
CA VAL A 52 -3.08 12.62 -5.58
C VAL A 52 -3.89 12.92 -6.86
N ALA A 53 -4.55 11.93 -7.48
CA ALA A 53 -5.35 12.18 -8.68
C ALA A 53 -6.75 12.74 -8.36
N PRO A 54 -7.36 13.53 -9.28
CA PRO A 54 -8.72 14.03 -9.10
C PRO A 54 -9.75 12.90 -8.89
N ALA A 55 -10.54 13.01 -7.83
CA ALA A 55 -11.54 12.01 -7.44
C ALA A 55 -10.96 10.61 -7.16
N GLN A 56 -9.68 10.54 -6.82
CA GLN A 56 -9.04 9.36 -6.27
C GLN A 56 -9.08 9.43 -4.75
N HIS A 57 -9.35 8.28 -4.12
CA HIS A 57 -9.52 8.18 -2.68
C HIS A 57 -8.97 6.85 -2.17
N GLU A 58 -8.48 6.86 -0.94
CA GLU A 58 -8.01 5.66 -0.24
C GLU A 58 -8.94 5.30 0.92
N MET A 59 -9.08 4.00 1.17
CA MET A 59 -9.63 3.43 2.40
C MET A 59 -8.70 2.31 2.85
N ALA A 60 -8.21 2.38 4.09
CA ALA A 60 -7.37 1.35 4.69
C ALA A 60 -8.04 0.78 5.96
N PRO A 61 -8.23 -0.55 6.05
CA PRO A 61 -8.71 -1.19 7.26
C PRO A 61 -7.59 -1.43 8.28
N VAL A 62 -7.97 -1.80 9.51
CA VAL A 62 -7.04 -2.41 10.47
C VAL A 62 -6.57 -3.75 9.93
N PHE A 63 -5.28 -4.08 10.11
CA PHE A 63 -4.74 -5.36 9.68
C PHE A 63 -5.40 -6.54 10.40
N SER A 64 -5.45 -7.69 9.73
CA SER A 64 -5.92 -8.97 10.26
C SER A 64 -5.00 -10.10 9.77
N ASP A 65 -5.30 -11.36 10.12
CA ASP A 65 -4.57 -12.48 9.54
C ASP A 65 -4.74 -12.52 8.02
N ALA A 66 -3.75 -13.07 7.31
CA ALA A 66 -3.66 -12.94 5.86
C ALA A 66 -4.90 -13.50 5.12
N ASN A 67 -5.49 -14.58 5.61
CA ASN A 67 -6.66 -15.18 4.97
C ASN A 67 -7.90 -14.31 5.15
N SER A 68 -8.21 -13.95 6.40
CA SER A 68 -9.33 -13.05 6.69
C SER A 68 -9.17 -11.70 6.00
N ALA A 69 -7.95 -11.14 5.92
CA ALA A 69 -7.67 -9.88 5.24
C ALA A 69 -8.00 -9.97 3.73
N CYS A 70 -7.71 -11.10 3.08
CA CYS A 70 -8.05 -11.31 1.67
C CYS A 70 -9.58 -11.33 1.46
N ASP A 71 -10.31 -12.06 2.30
CA ASP A 71 -11.78 -12.13 2.24
C ASP A 71 -12.41 -10.75 2.49
N GLN A 72 -11.92 -10.06 3.51
CA GLN A 72 -12.36 -8.70 3.85
C GLN A 72 -12.08 -7.71 2.72
N ASN A 73 -10.96 -7.85 2.01
CA ASN A 73 -10.63 -6.98 0.87
C ASN A 73 -11.60 -7.21 -0.30
N GLN A 74 -11.93 -8.46 -0.64
CA GLN A 74 -12.91 -8.77 -1.67
C GLN A 74 -14.29 -8.20 -1.33
N LEU A 75 -14.72 -8.38 -0.07
CA LEU A 75 -15.96 -7.83 0.42
C LEU A 75 -15.95 -6.29 0.37
N ALA A 76 -14.84 -5.66 0.74
CA ALA A 76 -14.69 -4.22 0.69
C ALA A 76 -14.82 -3.67 -0.74
N MET A 77 -14.13 -4.29 -1.71
CA MET A 77 -14.21 -3.89 -3.13
C MET A 77 -15.64 -4.00 -3.68
N GLU A 78 -16.38 -5.03 -3.29
CA GLU A 78 -17.78 -5.20 -3.69
C GLU A 78 -18.69 -4.15 -3.03
N MET A 79 -18.51 -3.89 -1.74
CA MET A 79 -19.29 -2.88 -1.02
C MET A 79 -19.00 -1.46 -1.52
N MET A 80 -17.75 -1.14 -1.86
CA MET A 80 -17.39 0.15 -2.48
C MET A 80 -18.23 0.44 -3.72
N LYS A 81 -18.42 -0.56 -4.60
CA LYS A 81 -19.25 -0.41 -5.80
C LYS A 81 -20.72 -0.23 -5.44
N LYS A 82 -21.28 -1.12 -4.62
CA LYS A 82 -22.70 -1.06 -4.22
C LYS A 82 -23.08 0.21 -3.48
N VAL A 83 -22.22 0.67 -2.58
CA VAL A 83 -22.42 1.93 -1.84
C VAL A 83 -22.31 3.10 -2.81
N ALA A 84 -21.34 3.10 -3.74
CA ALA A 84 -21.21 4.18 -4.72
C ALA A 84 -22.48 4.33 -5.57
N ASP A 85 -23.06 3.22 -6.02
CA ASP A 85 -24.30 3.21 -6.81
C ASP A 85 -25.47 3.86 -6.05
N ARG A 86 -25.61 3.59 -4.74
CA ARG A 86 -26.64 4.24 -3.88
C ARG A 86 -26.49 5.75 -3.80
N HIS A 87 -25.27 6.27 -3.96
CA HIS A 87 -24.94 7.70 -3.96
C HIS A 87 -24.90 8.31 -5.37
N GLY A 88 -25.35 7.55 -6.39
CA GLY A 88 -25.33 7.95 -7.79
C GLY A 88 -23.91 8.19 -8.33
N LEU A 89 -22.93 7.50 -7.76
CA LEU A 89 -21.51 7.51 -8.15
C LEU A 89 -21.15 6.18 -8.81
N VAL A 90 -20.02 6.14 -9.49
CA VAL A 90 -19.43 4.90 -10.01
C VAL A 90 -18.06 4.72 -9.38
N CYS A 91 -17.84 3.61 -8.67
CA CYS A 91 -16.55 3.26 -8.11
C CYS A 91 -15.67 2.58 -9.19
N LEU A 92 -14.52 3.18 -9.51
CA LEU A 92 -13.55 2.61 -10.45
C LEU A 92 -12.38 1.98 -9.70
N LEU A 93 -12.27 0.65 -9.78
CA LEU A 93 -11.16 -0.12 -9.19
C LEU A 93 -10.07 -0.51 -10.21
N HIS A 94 -10.14 0.00 -11.43
CA HIS A 94 -9.11 -0.24 -12.44
C HIS A 94 -7.84 0.55 -12.07
N GLU A 95 -6.66 -0.03 -12.26
CA GLU A 95 -5.36 0.49 -11.78
C GLU A 95 -4.94 1.76 -12.52
N LYS A 96 -5.26 1.84 -13.81
CA LYS A 96 -5.09 3.06 -14.62
C LYS A 96 -6.38 3.46 -15.35
N PRO A 97 -7.37 4.07 -14.67
CA PRO A 97 -8.66 4.37 -15.28
C PRO A 97 -8.59 5.52 -16.30
N PHE A 98 -7.69 6.48 -16.06
CA PHE A 98 -7.47 7.66 -16.90
C PHE A 98 -5.99 7.79 -17.28
N ALA A 99 -5.72 8.22 -18.51
CA ALA A 99 -4.37 8.54 -18.96
C ALA A 99 -3.93 9.91 -18.42
N GLY A 100 -2.62 10.07 -18.13
CA GLY A 100 -2.04 11.35 -17.73
C GLY A 100 -2.19 11.75 -16.26
N VAL A 101 -2.89 10.98 -15.43
CA VAL A 101 -3.06 11.21 -13.97
C VAL A 101 -2.67 9.96 -13.18
N ASN A 102 -2.42 10.06 -11.86
CA ASN A 102 -1.97 8.92 -11.04
C ASN A 102 -2.89 7.68 -11.19
N GLY A 103 -2.29 6.50 -11.06
CA GLY A 103 -3.02 5.25 -11.02
C GLY A 103 -3.38 4.84 -9.59
N SER A 104 -4.27 3.86 -9.45
CA SER A 104 -4.65 3.27 -8.17
C SER A 104 -3.88 1.98 -7.93
N GLY A 105 -3.25 1.86 -6.76
CA GLY A 105 -2.58 0.66 -6.28
C GLY A 105 -3.28 0.08 -5.05
N LYS A 106 -2.96 -1.18 -4.74
CA LYS A 106 -3.30 -1.81 -3.45
C LYS A 106 -2.01 -2.22 -2.78
N HIS A 107 -1.64 -1.54 -1.71
CA HIS A 107 -0.44 -1.86 -0.93
C HIS A 107 -0.77 -2.99 0.05
N ASP A 108 0.10 -4.00 0.10
CA ASP A 108 0.00 -5.10 1.05
C ASP A 108 1.06 -4.91 2.15
N ASN A 109 0.62 -4.43 3.32
CA ASN A 109 1.46 -4.37 4.52
C ASN A 109 1.53 -5.76 5.15
N TRP A 110 2.70 -6.38 5.12
CA TRP A 110 2.87 -7.77 5.55
C TRP A 110 3.84 -7.89 6.74
N SER A 111 3.53 -8.80 7.66
CA SER A 111 4.39 -9.16 8.79
C SER A 111 4.13 -10.60 9.23
N LEU A 112 5.05 -11.15 10.00
CA LEU A 112 4.94 -12.48 10.62
C LEU A 112 4.99 -12.35 12.13
N SER A 113 4.00 -12.95 12.80
CA SER A 113 3.93 -13.00 14.27
C SER A 113 3.80 -14.43 14.76
N THR A 114 4.36 -14.71 15.92
CA THR A 114 4.17 -15.98 16.62
C THR A 114 2.79 -16.03 17.28
N ASP A 115 2.33 -17.24 17.60
CA ASP A 115 1.17 -17.50 18.46
C ASP A 115 1.27 -16.84 19.85
N THR A 116 2.49 -16.61 20.32
CA THR A 116 2.82 -15.87 21.55
C THR A 116 2.83 -14.34 21.38
N GLY A 117 2.46 -13.83 20.20
CA GLY A 117 2.32 -12.39 19.93
C GLY A 117 3.63 -11.65 19.62
N LYS A 118 4.73 -12.36 19.34
CA LYS A 118 6.00 -11.73 18.95
C LYS A 118 6.04 -11.49 17.44
N ASN A 119 6.14 -10.22 17.04
CA ASN A 119 6.42 -9.86 15.64
C ASN A 119 7.90 -10.14 15.31
N LEU A 120 8.12 -11.02 14.32
CA LEU A 120 9.44 -11.49 13.90
C LEU A 120 10.23 -10.43 13.12
N PHE A 121 9.54 -9.45 12.54
CA PHE A 121 10.13 -8.29 11.85
C PHE A 121 10.26 -7.06 12.76
N LYS A 122 10.08 -7.21 14.08
CA LYS A 122 10.30 -6.11 15.01
C LYS A 122 11.79 -6.03 15.38
N PRO A 123 12.51 -4.96 15.01
CA PRO A 123 13.95 -4.85 15.25
C PRO A 123 14.30 -4.73 16.75
N GLY A 124 13.44 -4.07 17.54
CA GLY A 124 13.72 -3.76 18.94
C GLY A 124 14.63 -2.54 19.12
N SER A 125 15.09 -2.28 20.35
CA SER A 125 15.96 -1.13 20.66
C SER A 125 17.42 -1.34 20.26
N THR A 126 17.85 -2.59 20.11
CA THR A 126 19.22 -2.97 19.70
C THR A 126 19.17 -3.94 18.51
N PRO A 127 18.85 -3.45 17.28
CA PRO A 127 18.57 -4.31 16.13
C PRO A 127 19.73 -5.27 15.79
N ARG A 128 20.98 -4.80 15.88
CA ARG A 128 22.20 -5.61 15.64
C ARG A 128 22.34 -6.81 16.60
N GLN A 129 21.76 -6.74 17.79
CA GLN A 129 21.85 -7.81 18.79
C GLN A 129 20.65 -8.76 18.72
N ASN A 130 19.61 -8.41 17.97
CA ASN A 130 18.40 -9.20 17.85
C ASN A 130 18.56 -10.29 16.78
N ALA A 131 19.20 -11.39 17.15
CA ALA A 131 19.48 -12.50 16.24
C ALA A 131 18.22 -13.07 15.55
N GLN A 132 17.09 -13.10 16.25
CA GLN A 132 15.82 -13.53 15.68
C GLN A 132 15.38 -12.60 14.55
N PHE A 133 15.34 -11.29 14.80
CA PHE A 133 14.99 -10.30 13.78
C PHE A 133 15.94 -10.36 12.58
N LEU A 134 17.26 -10.41 12.84
CA LEU A 134 18.26 -10.46 11.77
C LEU A 134 18.12 -11.72 10.91
N LEU A 135 17.83 -12.87 11.51
CA LEU A 135 17.58 -14.10 10.77
C LEU A 135 16.36 -13.98 9.85
N PHE A 136 15.23 -13.50 10.36
CA PHE A 136 14.02 -13.32 9.54
C PHE A 136 14.17 -12.23 8.49
N LEU A 137 14.90 -11.14 8.79
CA LEU A 137 15.24 -10.11 7.82
C LEU A 137 16.10 -10.67 6.68
N ALA A 138 17.17 -11.41 7.01
CA ALA A 138 18.04 -12.03 6.01
C ALA A 138 17.29 -13.06 5.16
N ALA A 139 16.44 -13.89 5.77
CA ALA A 139 15.60 -14.85 5.06
C ALA A 139 14.59 -14.16 4.13
N PHE A 140 13.99 -13.06 4.56
CA PHE A 140 13.08 -12.27 3.73
C PHE A 140 13.80 -11.64 2.55
N ILE A 141 14.96 -11.01 2.79
CA ILE A 141 15.79 -10.43 1.71
C ILE A 141 16.18 -11.49 0.70
N LYS A 142 16.66 -12.65 1.19
CA LYS A 142 17.05 -13.76 0.32
C LYS A 142 15.87 -14.32 -0.47
N GLY A 143 14.70 -14.46 0.16
CA GLY A 143 13.49 -14.91 -0.52
C GLY A 143 13.04 -13.95 -1.62
N VAL A 144 13.07 -12.64 -1.37
CA VAL A 144 12.76 -11.67 -2.42
C VAL A 144 13.79 -11.75 -3.55
N ASP A 145 15.09 -11.88 -3.24
CA ASP A 145 16.18 -12.00 -4.22
C ASP A 145 16.06 -13.26 -5.10
N ASP A 146 15.77 -14.42 -4.50
CA ASP A 146 15.68 -15.71 -5.21
C ASP A 146 14.39 -15.84 -6.03
N TYR A 147 13.29 -15.23 -5.58
CA TYR A 147 11.95 -15.42 -6.16
C TYR A 147 11.38 -14.17 -6.84
N GLN A 148 12.23 -13.25 -7.29
CA GLN A 148 11.80 -11.99 -7.93
C GLN A 148 10.82 -12.22 -9.08
N GLU A 149 11.15 -13.13 -10.00
CA GLU A 149 10.31 -13.39 -11.17
C GLU A 149 8.92 -13.91 -10.77
N PHE A 150 8.86 -14.79 -9.77
CA PHE A 150 7.62 -15.33 -9.26
C PHE A 150 6.77 -14.24 -8.61
N LEU A 151 7.38 -13.42 -7.73
CA LEU A 151 6.70 -12.28 -7.09
C LEU A 151 6.19 -11.27 -8.12
N ARG A 152 6.94 -11.01 -9.20
CA ARG A 152 6.50 -10.14 -10.28
C ARG A 152 5.30 -10.71 -11.04
N ALA A 153 5.27 -12.03 -11.24
CA ALA A 153 4.21 -12.72 -11.97
C ALA A 153 2.86 -12.66 -11.22
N THR A 154 2.85 -12.68 -9.88
CA THR A 154 1.58 -12.65 -9.11
C THR A 154 0.80 -11.33 -9.25
N VAL A 155 1.47 -10.25 -9.67
CA VAL A 155 0.89 -8.92 -9.89
C VAL A 155 0.93 -8.49 -11.36
N ALA A 156 1.27 -9.41 -12.27
CA ALA A 156 1.37 -9.17 -13.70
C ALA A 156 0.00 -9.32 -14.37
N PHE A 157 -0.64 -8.19 -14.66
CA PHE A 157 -1.87 -8.18 -15.43
C PHE A 157 -2.02 -6.86 -16.18
N PRO A 158 -2.77 -6.83 -17.31
CA PRO A 158 -2.76 -5.69 -18.24
C PRO A 158 -3.13 -4.35 -17.59
N GLY A 159 -4.06 -4.34 -16.63
CA GLY A 159 -4.45 -3.14 -15.91
C GLY A 159 -3.29 -2.51 -15.14
N ASN A 160 -2.54 -3.33 -14.40
CA ASN A 160 -1.39 -2.90 -13.62
C ASN A 160 -0.18 -2.54 -14.49
N ASP A 161 0.03 -3.23 -15.62
CA ASP A 161 1.12 -2.90 -16.55
C ASP A 161 0.96 -1.50 -17.19
N HIS A 162 -0.26 -0.97 -17.26
CA HIS A 162 -0.50 0.42 -17.63
C HIS A 162 -0.18 1.44 -16.51
N ARG A 163 0.08 0.97 -15.29
CA ARG A 163 0.36 1.78 -14.10
C ARG A 163 1.84 1.78 -13.72
N LEU A 164 2.51 0.63 -13.77
CA LEU A 164 3.88 0.45 -13.25
C LEU A 164 4.90 1.38 -13.94
N GLY A 165 5.88 1.87 -13.15
CA GLY A 165 6.96 2.74 -13.63
C GLY A 165 6.53 4.17 -13.99
N ALA A 166 5.33 4.59 -13.58
CA ALA A 166 4.80 5.94 -13.77
C ALA A 166 4.64 6.67 -12.43
N GLN A 167 3.71 7.62 -12.35
CA GLN A 167 3.46 8.47 -11.17
C GLN A 167 3.27 7.65 -9.87
N GLU A 168 4.30 7.66 -9.01
CA GLU A 168 4.37 6.97 -7.70
C GLU A 168 4.18 5.45 -7.74
N ALA A 169 4.01 4.87 -8.92
CA ALA A 169 3.91 3.43 -9.09
C ALA A 169 5.32 2.83 -9.17
N PRO A 170 5.61 1.76 -8.40
CA PRO A 170 6.91 1.12 -8.49
C PRO A 170 7.18 0.62 -9.92
N PRO A 171 8.44 0.59 -10.36
CA PRO A 171 8.79 -0.03 -11.62
C PRO A 171 8.50 -1.54 -11.58
N ALA A 172 8.57 -2.20 -12.73
CA ALA A 172 8.43 -3.65 -12.83
C ALA A 172 9.61 -4.44 -12.23
N VAL A 173 10.57 -3.74 -11.60
CA VAL A 173 11.76 -4.30 -10.96
C VAL A 173 11.49 -4.39 -9.45
N LEU A 174 11.77 -5.55 -8.87
CA LEU A 174 11.67 -5.75 -7.43
C LEU A 174 12.98 -5.35 -6.75
N SER A 175 12.85 -4.56 -5.70
CA SER A 175 13.97 -4.12 -4.87
C SER A 175 13.48 -3.93 -3.44
N ILE A 176 14.39 -4.07 -2.48
CA ILE A 176 14.08 -3.89 -1.06
C ILE A 176 14.67 -2.59 -0.58
N PHE A 177 13.89 -1.85 0.20
CA PHE A 177 14.34 -0.66 0.91
C PHE A 177 14.32 -0.93 2.42
N LEU A 178 15.49 -0.88 3.06
CA LEU A 178 15.63 -1.09 4.51
C LEU A 178 15.60 0.23 5.31
N GLY A 179 15.85 1.36 4.65
CA GLY A 179 16.11 2.64 5.30
C GLY A 179 17.53 2.75 5.85
N ASP A 180 17.96 3.97 6.16
CA ASP A 180 19.36 4.29 6.52
C ASP A 180 19.86 3.47 7.73
N GLU A 181 19.06 3.36 8.79
CA GLU A 181 19.47 2.72 10.04
C GLU A 181 19.66 1.20 9.89
N LEU A 182 18.69 0.50 9.29
CA LEU A 182 18.79 -0.94 9.09
C LEU A 182 19.82 -1.30 8.02
N SER A 183 20.00 -0.46 7.00
CA SER A 183 21.07 -0.64 6.00
C SER A 183 22.43 -0.60 6.68
N ALA A 184 22.68 0.39 7.55
CA ALA A 184 23.93 0.47 8.32
C ALA A 184 24.14 -0.74 9.24
N VAL A 185 23.08 -1.30 9.84
CA VAL A 185 23.17 -2.56 10.60
C VAL A 185 23.61 -3.71 9.69
N VAL A 186 22.97 -3.89 8.54
CA VAL A 186 23.30 -4.96 7.59
C VAL A 186 24.72 -4.81 7.06
N ASP A 187 25.13 -3.60 6.65
CA ASP A 187 26.48 -3.32 6.14
C ASP A 187 27.55 -3.59 7.20
N SER A 188 27.28 -3.27 8.47
CA SER A 188 28.20 -3.55 9.57
C SER A 188 28.38 -5.05 9.83
N ILE A 189 27.40 -5.88 9.47
CA ILE A 189 27.49 -7.34 9.56
C ILE A 189 28.27 -7.89 8.35
N ILE A 190 27.96 -7.39 7.14
CA ILE A 190 28.63 -7.82 5.89
C ILE A 190 30.13 -7.54 5.93
N ASN A 191 30.52 -6.37 6.44
CA ASN A 191 31.91 -5.92 6.44
C ASN A 191 32.68 -6.25 7.72
N ASP A 192 32.05 -6.94 8.69
CA ASP A 192 32.60 -7.22 10.01
C ASP A 192 33.15 -5.95 10.72
N THR A 193 32.35 -4.88 10.69
CA THR A 193 32.69 -3.59 11.31
C THR A 193 31.78 -3.28 12.49
N ASP A 194 32.23 -2.36 13.35
CA ASP A 194 31.40 -1.82 14.42
C ASP A 194 30.26 -0.99 13.84
N PHE A 195 29.04 -1.23 14.34
CA PHE A 195 27.89 -0.42 13.97
C PHE A 195 28.01 0.98 14.58
N GLN A 196 28.12 2.00 13.73
CA GLN A 196 27.97 3.39 14.14
C GLN A 196 26.55 3.84 13.85
N SER A 197 25.78 4.14 14.90
CA SER A 197 24.45 4.70 14.69
C SER A 197 24.57 6.05 14.00
N THR A 198 23.98 6.18 12.83
CA THR A 198 23.67 7.50 12.26
C THR A 198 22.68 8.14 13.21
N GLY A 199 23.15 9.05 14.06
CA GLY A 199 22.36 9.68 15.12
C GLY A 199 20.99 10.13 14.60
N LYS A 200 19.96 10.03 15.44
CA LYS A 200 18.59 10.45 15.11
C LYS A 200 18.63 11.79 14.38
N ARG A 201 18.30 11.81 13.09
CA ARG A 201 17.98 13.07 12.41
C ARG A 201 16.69 13.57 13.05
N THR A 202 16.83 14.56 13.94
CA THR A 202 15.71 15.43 14.30
C THR A 202 15.25 16.11 13.01
N LEU A 203 14.03 15.80 12.58
CA LEU A 203 13.30 16.59 11.59
C LEU A 203 13.02 17.98 12.16
#